data_AF-A0AA38ZEV0-F1
#
_entry.id   AF-A0AA38ZEV0-F1
#
_cell.length_a   1.000
_cell.length_b   1.000
_cell.length_c   1.000
_cell.angle_alpha   90.00
_cell.angle_beta   90.00
_cell.angle_gamma   90.00
#
_symmetry.space_group_name_H-M   'P 1'
#
loop_
_entity.id
_entity.type
_entity.pdbx_description
1 polymer ?
#
loop_
_entity_poly.entity_id
_entity_poly.type
_entity_poly.pdbx_seq_one_letter_code
_entity_poly.pdbx_strand_id
1 'polypeptide(L)'
;MEEVGDLYFHELLCKSFFQKSVTKESCFVMHDLIHDLAQYISGEFCVRLEDDKVQKITEKAHHLCHFKSDRWVVFKRFEALTEVKCLRTFVELETLPAPYYTLSKRVLHDIIPKMRYLRVLSLRGYNIGDLPDSIGKLIYLRYLDLSHI
;
A
#
# COMPACT_ATOMS: atom_id res chain seq x y z
N MET A 1 3.87 11.42 -19.03
CA MET A 1 3.97 11.54 -17.55
C MET A 1 5.25 10.87 -17.05
N GLU A 2 5.65 9.76 -17.66
CA GLU A 2 6.89 9.02 -17.35
C GLU A 2 8.15 9.88 -17.53
N GLU A 3 8.36 10.52 -18.69
CA GLU A 3 9.55 11.36 -18.94
C GLU A 3 9.77 12.46 -17.89
N VAL A 4 8.70 13.12 -17.44
CA VAL A 4 8.78 14.15 -16.40
C VAL A 4 9.10 13.53 -15.04
N GLY A 5 8.55 12.34 -14.75
CA GLY A 5 8.88 11.58 -13.56
C GLY A 5 10.35 11.18 -13.51
N ASP A 6 10.91 10.78 -14.65
CA ASP A 6 12.31 10.41 -14.78
C ASP A 6 13.24 11.59 -14.51
N LEU A 7 12.89 12.80 -14.97
CA LEU A 7 13.65 14.01 -14.69
C LEU A 7 13.71 14.31 -13.18
N TYR A 8 12.56 14.27 -12.49
CA TYR A 8 12.53 14.48 -11.04
C TYR A 8 13.27 13.39 -10.28
N PHE A 9 13.14 12.13 -10.71
CA PHE A 9 13.86 11.03 -10.08
C PHE A 9 15.38 11.18 -10.26
N HIS A 10 15.82 11.60 -11.45
CA HIS A 10 17.23 11.86 -11.72
C HIS A 10 17.77 12.99 -10.83
N GLU A 11 16.99 14.06 -10.60
CA GLU A 11 17.38 15.11 -9.67
C GLU A 11 17.58 14.57 -8.24
N LEU A 12 16.69 13.71 -7.76
CA LEU A 12 16.80 13.06 -6.44
C LEU A 12 18.05 12.16 -6.35
N LEU A 13 18.42 11.48 -7.44
CA LEU A 13 19.67 10.72 -7.54
C LEU A 13 20.90 11.63 -7.48
N CYS A 14 20.92 12.74 -8.23
CA CYS A 14 22.02 13.70 -8.21
C CYS A 14 22.24 14.32 -6.82
N LYS A 15 21.17 14.46 -6.03
CA LYS A 15 21.23 14.97 -4.65
C LYS A 15 21.51 13.89 -3.61
N SER A 16 21.81 12.65 -4.02
CA SER A 16 22.03 11.50 -3.14
C SER A 16 20.84 11.17 -2.24
N PHE A 17 19.64 11.61 -2.58
CA PHE A 17 18.41 11.25 -1.86
C PHE A 17 18.11 9.76 -2.03
N PHE A 18 18.35 9.27 -3.26
CA PHE A 18 18.43 7.86 -3.60
C PHE A 18 19.85 7.51 -4.08
N GLN A 19 20.23 6.25 -3.89
CA GLN A 19 21.51 5.70 -4.32
C GLN A 19 21.26 4.41 -5.09
N LYS A 20 22.06 4.12 -6.12
CA LYS A 20 21.95 2.85 -6.85
C LYS A 20 22.32 1.69 -5.92
N SER A 21 21.51 0.65 -5.88
CA SER A 21 21.79 -0.53 -5.07
C SER A 21 23.03 -1.26 -5.59
N VAL A 22 23.88 -1.70 -4.67
CA VAL A 22 25.08 -2.51 -4.99
C VAL A 22 24.69 -3.94 -5.37
N THR A 23 23.59 -4.45 -4.84
CA THR A 23 23.20 -5.87 -4.96
C THR A 23 22.20 -6.13 -6.09
N LYS A 24 21.44 -5.12 -6.52
CA LYS A 24 20.43 -5.24 -7.58
C LYS A 24 20.48 -4.04 -8.50
N GLU A 25 20.90 -4.25 -9.75
CA GLU A 25 21.18 -3.17 -10.70
C GLU A 25 19.97 -2.28 -11.01
N SER A 26 18.76 -2.84 -10.98
CA SER A 26 17.50 -2.13 -11.23
C SER A 26 16.89 -1.50 -9.97
N CYS A 27 17.57 -1.55 -8.82
CA CYS A 27 17.04 -1.05 -7.56
C CYS A 27 17.82 0.17 -7.06
N PHE A 28 17.10 1.00 -6.32
CA PHE A 28 17.67 2.15 -5.62
C PHE A 28 17.36 2.03 -4.12
N VAL A 29 18.25 2.55 -3.29
CA VAL A 29 18.14 2.56 -1.84
C VAL A 29 18.11 4.00 -1.33
N MET A 30 17.49 4.20 -0.18
CA MET A 30 17.49 5.47 0.55
C MET A 30 18.38 5.30 1.78
N HIS A 31 19.16 6.32 2.10
CA HIS A 31 19.97 6.33 3.32
C HIS A 31 19.07 6.37 4.57
N ASP A 32 19.47 5.69 5.65
CA ASP A 32 18.68 5.56 6.89
C ASP A 32 18.22 6.92 7.44
N LEU A 33 19.09 7.94 7.46
CA LEU A 33 18.71 9.30 7.89
C LEU A 33 17.58 9.93 7.04
N ILE A 34 17.60 9.72 5.72
CA ILE A 34 16.53 10.23 4.84
C ILE A 34 15.26 9.41 5.05
N HIS A 35 15.41 8.11 5.28
CA HIS A 35 14.33 7.21 5.59
C HIS A 35 13.63 7.60 6.90
N ASP A 36 14.39 7.82 7.97
CA ASP A 36 13.89 8.24 9.28
C ASP A 36 13.20 9.60 9.18
N LEU A 37 13.77 10.55 8.43
CA LEU A 37 13.14 11.84 8.18
C LEU A 37 11.81 11.69 7.43
N ALA A 38 11.77 10.84 6.39
CA ALA A 38 10.56 10.58 5.63
C ALA A 38 9.47 9.92 6.51
N GLN A 39 9.85 8.99 7.38
CA GLN A 39 8.93 8.39 8.35
C GLN A 39 8.41 9.42 9.35
N TYR A 40 9.30 10.27 9.88
CA TYR A 40 8.92 11.31 10.83
C TYR A 40 7.90 12.30 10.24
N ILE A 41 8.11 12.74 9.00
CA ILE A 41 7.22 13.70 8.33
C ILE A 41 5.90 13.04 7.91
N SER A 42 5.95 11.79 7.41
CA SER A 42 4.78 11.13 6.83
C SER A 42 3.96 10.29 7.83
N GLY A 43 4.48 10.01 9.02
CA GLY A 43 3.90 9.06 9.97
C GLY A 43 2.47 9.37 10.45
N GLU A 44 2.01 10.62 10.31
CA GLU A 44 0.62 10.99 10.61
C GLU A 44 -0.36 10.56 9.49
N PHE A 45 0.11 10.48 8.25
CA PHE A 45 -0.70 10.27 7.05
C PHE A 45 -0.46 8.94 6.35
N CYS A 46 0.73 8.35 6.53
CA CYS A 46 1.16 7.11 5.89
C CYS A 46 1.27 6.00 6.93
N VAL A 47 0.64 4.86 6.65
CA VAL A 47 0.57 3.72 7.55
C VAL A 47 1.13 2.49 6.83
N ARG A 48 2.07 1.82 7.47
CA ARG A 48 2.70 0.61 6.96
C ARG A 48 2.24 -0.59 7.77
N LEU A 49 1.22 -1.30 7.31
CA LEU A 49 0.71 -2.47 8.00
C LEU A 49 1.70 -3.64 7.86
N GLU A 50 2.30 -4.03 8.99
CA GLU A 50 3.15 -5.22 9.13
C GLU A 50 2.41 -6.29 9.93
N ASP A 51 2.58 -7.56 9.56
CA ASP A 51 1.81 -8.70 10.10
C ASP A 51 1.99 -8.90 11.63
N ASP A 52 3.11 -8.44 12.19
CA ASP A 52 3.52 -8.72 13.57
C ASP A 52 3.25 -7.56 14.55
N LYS A 53 2.81 -6.40 14.06
CA LYS A 53 2.64 -5.20 14.87
C LYS A 53 1.20 -4.71 14.81
N VAL A 54 0.55 -4.68 15.97
CA VAL A 54 -0.71 -3.93 16.14
C VAL A 54 -0.35 -2.46 16.05
N GLN A 55 -0.48 -1.90 14.85
CA GLN A 55 -0.25 -0.48 14.64
C GLN A 55 -1.52 0.30 14.90
N LYS A 56 -1.43 1.32 15.76
CA LYS A 56 -2.51 2.27 15.95
C LYS A 56 -2.62 3.11 14.67
N ILE A 57 -3.73 2.94 13.97
CA ILE A 57 -3.99 3.66 12.74
C ILE A 57 -4.63 5.00 13.11
N THR A 58 -4.03 6.10 12.65
CA THR A 58 -4.55 7.44 12.93
C THR A 58 -5.79 7.71 12.07
N GLU A 59 -6.73 8.50 12.59
CA GLU A 59 -7.89 8.95 11.79
C GLU A 59 -7.50 9.81 10.58
N LYS A 60 -6.29 10.38 10.62
CA LYS A 60 -5.70 11.22 9.56
C LYS A 60 -4.98 10.40 8.48
N ALA A 61 -4.90 9.08 8.63
CA ALA A 61 -4.26 8.22 7.65
C ALA A 61 -4.92 8.37 6.27
N HIS A 62 -4.12 8.76 5.29
CA HIS A 62 -4.52 8.90 3.89
C HIS A 62 -3.96 7.78 3.02
N HIS A 63 -2.81 7.24 3.37
CA HIS A 63 -2.11 6.24 2.58
C HIS A 63 -1.77 5.05 3.44
N LEU A 64 -2.15 3.87 2.98
CA LEU A 64 -1.80 2.61 3.61
C LEU A 64 -1.10 1.72 2.61
N CYS A 65 0.03 1.17 3.04
CA CYS A 65 0.63 0.01 2.41
C CYS A 65 0.59 -1.17 3.37
N HIS A 66 0.28 -2.36 2.84
CA HIS A 66 0.39 -3.60 3.58
C HIS A 66 1.47 -4.47 2.94
N PHE A 67 2.37 -5.01 3.77
CA PHE A 67 3.38 -5.96 3.32
C PHE A 67 2.88 -7.37 3.61
N LYS A 68 2.54 -8.08 2.55
CA LYS A 68 2.11 -9.48 2.61
C LYS A 68 3.30 -10.34 3.03
N SER A 69 3.27 -10.91 4.24
CA SER A 69 4.26 -11.91 4.67
C SER A 69 3.67 -13.31 4.79
N ASP A 70 2.37 -13.42 5.08
CA ASP A 70 1.66 -14.70 5.18
C ASP A 70 0.74 -15.00 4.00
N ARG A 71 0.68 -16.28 3.59
CA ARG A 71 -0.22 -16.76 2.53
C ARG A 71 -1.70 -16.44 2.80
N TRP A 72 -2.11 -16.39 4.06
CA TRP A 72 -3.47 -16.06 4.46
C TRP A 72 -3.50 -14.76 5.24
N VAL A 73 -4.17 -13.77 4.66
CA VAL A 73 -4.32 -12.45 5.24
C VAL A 73 -5.64 -12.39 6.01
N VAL A 74 -5.52 -12.37 7.34
CA VAL A 74 -6.65 -12.50 8.27
C VAL A 74 -7.34 -11.15 8.51
N PHE A 75 -8.68 -11.15 8.56
CA PHE A 75 -9.50 -9.96 8.83
C PHE A 75 -9.03 -9.12 10.02
N LYS A 76 -8.61 -9.76 11.12
CA LYS A 76 -8.17 -9.10 12.35
C LYS A 76 -7.04 -8.08 12.12
N ARG A 77 -6.22 -8.27 11.07
CA ARG A 77 -5.14 -7.33 10.69
C ARG A 77 -5.67 -5.99 10.19
N PHE A 78 -6.87 -5.99 9.62
CA PHE A 78 -7.50 -4.81 9.02
C PHE A 78 -8.60 -4.23 9.92
N GLU A 79 -8.83 -4.80 11.11
CA GLU A 79 -9.89 -4.35 12.01
C GLU A 79 -9.73 -2.86 12.36
N ALA A 80 -8.49 -2.40 12.57
CA ALA A 80 -8.18 -0.99 12.80
C ALA A 80 -8.55 -0.06 11.62
N LEU A 81 -8.70 -0.59 10.40
CA LEU A 81 -9.15 0.20 9.24
C LEU A 81 -10.64 0.49 9.24
N THR A 82 -11.42 -0.21 10.06
CA THR A 82 -12.86 0.07 10.15
C THR A 82 -13.15 1.46 10.71
N GLU A 83 -12.21 2.06 11.44
CA GLU A 83 -12.29 3.40 12.02
C GLU A 83 -11.75 4.49 11.07
N VAL A 84 -10.97 4.12 10.05
CA VAL A 84 -10.34 5.07 9.13
C VAL A 84 -11.33 5.55 8.09
N LYS A 85 -11.64 6.85 8.12
CA LYS A 85 -12.60 7.46 7.19
C LYS A 85 -11.95 8.14 5.99
N CYS A 86 -10.70 8.58 6.11
CA CYS A 86 -10.06 9.49 5.16
C CYS A 86 -9.10 8.80 4.19
N LEU A 87 -9.06 7.46 4.16
CA LEU A 87 -8.11 6.71 3.34
C LEU A 87 -8.32 6.97 1.85
N ARG A 88 -7.24 7.31 1.15
CA ARG A 88 -7.19 7.62 -0.28
C ARG A 88 -6.40 6.58 -1.06
N THR A 89 -5.46 5.89 -0.42
CA THR A 89 -4.62 4.88 -1.06
C THR A 89 -4.55 3.66 -0.17
N PHE A 90 -4.85 2.50 -0.74
CA PHE A 90 -4.58 1.20 -0.17
C PHE A 90 -3.82 0.36 -1.20
N VAL A 91 -2.57 0.03 -0.88
CA VAL A 91 -1.68 -0.72 -1.77
C VAL A 91 -1.12 -1.94 -1.05
N GLU A 92 -1.04 -3.02 -1.78
CA GLU A 92 -0.55 -4.31 -1.32
C GLU A 92 0.81 -4.61 -1.93
N LEU A 93 1.81 -4.82 -1.07
CA LEU A 93 3.20 -5.04 -1.45
C LEU A 93 3.63 -6.45 -1.06
N GLU A 94 4.41 -7.08 -1.92
CA GLU A 94 4.89 -8.46 -1.73
C GLU A 94 6.30 -8.45 -1.13
N THR A 95 6.50 -9.23 -0.07
CA THR A 95 7.84 -9.44 0.50
C THR A 95 8.55 -10.64 -0.12
N LEU A 96 7.81 -11.64 -0.61
CA LEU A 96 8.33 -12.88 -1.19
C LEU A 96 7.48 -13.31 -2.40
N PRO A 97 8.08 -13.95 -3.42
CA PRO A 97 7.33 -14.59 -4.50
C PRO A 97 6.63 -15.85 -3.96
N ALA A 98 5.43 -15.67 -3.40
CA ALA A 98 4.51 -16.75 -3.12
C ALA A 98 3.55 -16.93 -4.30
N PRO A 99 3.15 -18.17 -4.65
CA PRO A 99 2.36 -18.39 -5.86
C PRO A 99 1.03 -17.62 -5.82
N TYR A 100 0.34 -17.53 -4.67
CA TYR A 100 -0.85 -16.71 -4.47
C TYR A 100 -1.06 -16.39 -2.99
N TYR A 101 -1.46 -15.16 -2.67
CA TYR A 101 -1.96 -14.77 -1.35
C TYR A 101 -3.49 -14.87 -1.32
N THR A 102 -4.10 -15.16 -0.16
CA THR A 102 -5.57 -15.13 -0.03
C THR A 102 -5.99 -14.00 0.91
N LEU A 103 -6.81 -13.08 0.40
CA LEU A 103 -7.41 -12.01 1.20
C LEU A 103 -8.71 -12.50 1.83
N SER A 104 -8.91 -12.21 3.11
CA SER A 104 -10.19 -12.49 3.77
C SER A 104 -11.34 -11.77 3.05
N LYS A 105 -12.40 -12.53 2.69
CA LYS A 105 -13.63 -11.97 2.10
C LYS A 105 -14.21 -10.84 2.94
N ARG A 106 -14.08 -10.88 4.26
CA ARG A 106 -14.55 -9.80 5.14
C ARG A 106 -13.80 -8.49 4.91
N VAL A 107 -12.51 -8.53 4.58
CA VAL A 107 -11.77 -7.30 4.24
C VAL A 107 -12.35 -6.69 2.97
N LEU A 108 -12.54 -7.53 1.94
CA LEU A 108 -13.05 -7.12 0.64
C LEU A 108 -14.50 -6.62 0.69
N HIS A 109 -15.37 -7.29 1.46
CA HIS A 109 -16.80 -7.00 1.53
C HIS A 109 -17.19 -6.00 2.63
N ASP A 110 -16.48 -5.97 3.77
CA ASP A 110 -16.88 -5.18 4.94
C ASP A 110 -16.01 -3.94 5.18
N ILE A 111 -14.73 -3.96 4.77
CA ILE A 111 -13.76 -2.90 5.10
C ILE A 111 -13.57 -1.95 3.92
N ILE A 112 -13.11 -2.47 2.78
CA ILE A 112 -12.80 -1.64 1.60
C ILE A 112 -14.00 -0.77 1.18
N PRO A 113 -15.25 -1.27 1.18
CA PRO A 113 -16.40 -0.45 0.78
C PRO A 113 -16.71 0.74 1.70
N LYS A 114 -16.19 0.74 2.94
CA LYS A 114 -16.36 1.86 3.87
C LYS A 114 -15.40 3.02 3.56
N MET A 115 -14.34 2.78 2.79
CA MET A 115 -13.33 3.77 2.42
C MET A 115 -13.82 4.65 1.27
N ARG A 116 -14.80 5.52 1.56
CA ARG A 116 -15.50 6.29 0.52
C ARG A 116 -14.61 7.19 -0.30
N TYR A 117 -13.47 7.65 0.24
CA TYR A 117 -12.53 8.56 -0.44
C TYR A 117 -11.37 7.83 -1.14
N LEU A 118 -11.43 6.51 -1.24
CA LEU A 118 -10.38 5.72 -1.86
C LEU A 118 -10.23 6.11 -3.34
N ARG A 119 -9.00 6.44 -3.72
CA ARG A 119 -8.59 6.81 -5.09
C ARG A 119 -7.74 5.74 -5.74
N VAL A 120 -6.94 5.03 -4.95
CA VAL A 120 -6.02 3.99 -5.40
C VAL A 120 -6.27 2.75 -4.56
N LEU A 121 -6.63 1.65 -5.22
CA LEU A 121 -6.76 0.32 -4.63
C LEU A 121 -5.91 -0.66 -5.43
N SER A 122 -4.88 -1.24 -4.81
CA SER A 122 -4.15 -2.36 -5.40
C SER A 122 -4.34 -3.58 -4.51
N LEU A 123 -4.92 -4.63 -5.10
CA LEU A 123 -5.10 -5.95 -4.53
C LEU A 123 -4.28 -6.99 -5.32
N ARG A 124 -3.20 -6.53 -5.95
CA ARG A 124 -2.30 -7.34 -6.76
C ARG A 124 -1.88 -8.61 -6.02
N GLY A 125 -1.84 -9.74 -6.72
CA GLY A 125 -1.32 -11.01 -6.19
C GLY A 125 -2.23 -11.74 -5.19
N TYR A 126 -3.45 -11.25 -4.96
CA TYR A 126 -4.45 -11.97 -4.17
C TYR A 126 -5.33 -12.85 -5.06
N ASN A 127 -5.51 -14.12 -4.67
CA ASN A 127 -6.57 -14.95 -5.22
C ASN A 127 -7.93 -14.45 -4.69
N ILE A 128 -8.59 -13.63 -5.51
CA ILE A 128 -9.91 -13.05 -5.27
C ILE A 128 -10.88 -13.74 -6.22
N GLY A 129 -11.71 -14.64 -5.70
CA GLY A 129 -12.70 -15.33 -6.51
C GLY A 129 -13.71 -14.36 -7.15
N ASP A 130 -14.34 -13.51 -6.33
CA ASP A 130 -15.33 -12.54 -6.79
C ASP A 130 -15.03 -11.15 -6.19
N LEU A 131 -15.10 -10.12 -7.04
CA LEU A 131 -15.03 -8.73 -6.62
C LEU A 131 -16.44 -8.24 -6.26
N PRO A 132 -16.69 -7.71 -5.05
CA PRO A 132 -18.03 -7.27 -4.69
C PRO A 132 -18.44 -6.00 -5.44
N ASP A 133 -19.71 -5.94 -5.83
CA ASP A 133 -20.33 -4.78 -6.50
C ASP A 133 -20.17 -3.46 -5.72
N SER A 134 -19.92 -3.56 -4.41
CA SER A 134 -19.65 -2.41 -3.55
C SER A 134 -18.37 -1.65 -3.94
N ILE A 135 -17.40 -2.29 -4.58
CA ILE A 135 -16.21 -1.62 -5.15
C ILE A 135 -16.63 -0.64 -6.26
N GLY A 136 -17.62 -1.00 -7.07
CA GLY A 136 -18.19 -0.12 -8.09
C GLY A 136 -18.87 1.14 -7.52
N LYS A 137 -19.16 1.18 -6.21
CA LYS A 137 -19.74 2.35 -5.53
C LYS A 137 -18.68 3.34 -5.01
N LEU A 138 -17.39 3.04 -5.16
CA LEU A 138 -16.29 3.93 -4.77
C LEU A 138 -16.09 5.03 -5.83
N ILE A 139 -16.90 6.09 -5.76
CA ILE A 139 -16.95 7.15 -6.79
C ILE A 139 -15.64 7.93 -7.00
N TYR A 140 -14.72 7.89 -6.03
CA TYR A 140 -13.43 8.56 -6.12
C TYR A 140 -12.31 7.65 -6.63
N LEU A 141 -12.58 6.36 -6.85
CA LEU A 141 -11.59 5.40 -7.30
C LEU A 141 -11.11 5.77 -8.70
N ARG A 142 -9.80 5.94 -8.85
CA ARG A 142 -9.13 6.30 -10.11
C ARG A 142 -8.20 5.20 -10.61
N TYR A 143 -7.69 4.37 -9.70
CA TYR A 143 -6.80 3.28 -10.00
C TYR A 143 -7.23 2.03 -9.24
N LEU A 144 -7.45 0.94 -9.97
CA LEU A 144 -7.77 -0.37 -9.45
C LEU A 144 -6.80 -1.38 -10.08
N ASP A 145 -5.96 -1.98 -9.24
CA ASP A 145 -5.00 -3.00 -9.66
C ASP A 145 -5.39 -4.35 -9.09
N LEU A 146 -5.69 -5.24 -10.03
CA LEU A 146 -6.15 -6.60 -9.87
C LEU A 146 -5.22 -7.56 -10.62
N SER A 147 -3.97 -7.15 -10.86
CA SER A 147 -3.01 -8.00 -11.56
C SER A 147 -2.66 -9.23 -10.72
N HIS A 148 -2.45 -10.37 -11.39
CA HIS A 148 -2.11 -11.64 -10.74
C HIS A 148 -3.14 -12.12 -9.69
N ILE A 149 -4.43 -11.91 -9.99
CA ILE A 149 -5.55 -12.56 -9.29
C ILE A 149 -5.69 -14.01 -9.72
#